data_AF-A0A7S0HMJ6-F1
#
_entry.id   AF-A0A7S0HMJ6-F1
#
_cell.length_a   1.000
_cell.length_b   1.000
_cell.length_c   1.000
_cell.angle_alpha   90.00
_cell.angle_beta   90.00
_cell.angle_gamma   90.00
#
_symmetry.space_group_name_H-M   'P 1'
#
loop_
_entity.id
_entity.type
_entity.pdbx_description
1 polymer ?
#
loop_
_entity_poly.entity_id
_entity_poly.type
_entity_poly.pdbx_seq_one_letter_code
_entity_poly.pdbx_strand_id
1 'polypeptide(L)'
;GSTTTSMNWASGLHPRSGSHPRFRPTARLSTEQNVLLALLDRLFGELPVDPRLIVLAGASMGAYATWDLLVHAPAMFAVGIPSSGGGDTKLAARITARVWA
;
A
#
# COMPACT_ATOMS: atom_id res chain seq x y z
N GLY A 1 -2.13 -26.09 35.18
CA GLY A 1 -2.26 -26.38 33.75
C GLY A 1 -2.46 -25.08 33.02
N SER A 2 -1.52 -24.71 32.14
CA SER A 2 -1.56 -23.45 31.39
C SER A 2 -2.50 -23.54 30.20
N THR A 3 -3.56 -22.74 30.19
CA THR A 3 -4.43 -22.54 29.04
C THR A 3 -3.78 -21.55 28.08
N THR A 4 -3.11 -22.05 27.05
CA THR A 4 -2.64 -21.22 25.93
C THR A 4 -3.83 -20.93 25.02
N THR A 5 -4.46 -19.76 25.18
CA THR A 5 -5.41 -19.23 24.21
C THR A 5 -4.62 -18.76 22.99
N SER A 6 -4.55 -19.57 21.93
CA SER A 6 -4.10 -19.11 20.63
C SER A 6 -5.16 -18.18 20.04
N MET A 7 -5.00 -16.86 20.23
CA MET A 7 -5.75 -15.88 19.45
C MET A 7 -5.34 -16.04 17.99
N ASN A 8 -6.26 -16.50 17.14
CA ASN A 8 -6.05 -16.59 15.71
C ASN A 8 -6.66 -15.35 15.01
N TRP A 9 -5.94 -14.24 15.14
CA TRP A 9 -6.12 -12.93 14.48
C TRP A 9 -6.49 -13.01 12.99
N ALA A 10 -6.05 -14.05 12.28
CA ALA A 10 -6.18 -14.16 10.82
C ALA A 10 -7.52 -14.72 10.34
N SER A 11 -8.31 -15.35 11.21
CA SER A 11 -9.49 -16.15 10.82
C SER A 11 -10.64 -15.32 10.22
N GLY A 12 -10.73 -14.03 10.55
CA GLY A 12 -11.81 -13.14 10.13
C GLY A 12 -11.51 -12.27 8.90
N LEU A 13 -10.29 -12.32 8.36
CA LEU A 13 -9.80 -11.42 7.31
C LEU A 13 -9.75 -12.07 5.92
N HIS A 14 -10.48 -13.16 5.68
CA HIS A 14 -10.38 -13.90 4.43
C HIS A 14 -11.57 -13.68 3.46
N PRO A 15 -11.69 -12.51 2.79
CA PRO A 15 -12.45 -12.45 1.55
C PRO A 15 -11.75 -13.30 0.48
N ARG A 16 -12.44 -14.30 -0.04
CA ARG A 16 -12.01 -15.01 -1.25
C ARG A 16 -12.04 -14.02 -2.42
N SER A 17 -10.89 -13.79 -3.04
CA SER A 17 -10.76 -13.21 -4.39
C SER A 17 -11.48 -11.86 -4.59
N GLY A 18 -10.98 -10.81 -3.95
CA GLY A 18 -11.12 -9.46 -4.53
C GLY A 18 -10.10 -9.29 -5.65
N SER A 19 -10.51 -8.84 -6.83
CA SER A 19 -9.56 -8.48 -7.90
C SER A 19 -8.84 -7.19 -7.51
N HIS A 20 -7.59 -7.30 -7.08
CA HIS A 20 -6.72 -6.15 -6.83
C HIS A 20 -6.47 -5.41 -8.15
N PRO A 21 -6.35 -4.08 -8.16
CA PRO A 21 -6.00 -3.35 -9.38
C PRO A 21 -4.64 -3.84 -9.89
N ARG A 22 -4.61 -4.38 -11.12
CA ARG A 22 -3.34 -4.79 -11.72
C ARG A 22 -2.47 -3.58 -11.99
N PHE A 23 -1.27 -3.58 -11.43
CA PHE A 23 -0.33 -2.50 -11.66
C PHE A 23 0.21 -2.55 -13.10
N ARG A 24 0.29 -1.38 -13.74
CA ARG A 24 1.00 -1.19 -15.01
C ARG A 24 2.14 -0.20 -14.78
N PRO A 25 3.39 -0.57 -15.11
CA PRO A 25 4.51 0.34 -15.01
C PRO A 25 4.27 1.65 -15.76
N THR A 26 4.71 2.76 -15.18
CA THR A 26 4.58 4.08 -15.81
C THR A 26 5.90 4.85 -15.75
N ALA A 27 6.15 5.68 -16.76
CA ALA A 27 7.33 6.55 -16.82
C ALA A 27 7.32 7.70 -15.79
N ARG A 28 6.21 7.90 -15.08
CA ARG A 28 6.11 8.92 -14.02
C ARG A 28 6.69 8.46 -12.69
N LEU A 29 6.76 7.14 -12.48
CA LEU A 29 7.33 6.51 -11.29
C LEU A 29 8.79 6.15 -11.52
N SER A 30 9.59 6.15 -10.45
CA SER A 30 10.96 5.66 -10.46
C SER A 30 11.02 4.16 -10.79
N THR A 31 12.21 3.66 -11.15
CA THR A 31 12.44 2.24 -11.39
C THR A 31 12.06 1.42 -10.15
N GLU A 32 12.47 1.87 -8.96
CA GLU A 32 12.25 1.19 -7.68
C GLU A 32 10.75 1.12 -7.34
N GLN A 33 10.01 2.20 -7.60
CA GLN A 33 8.55 2.22 -7.40
C GLN A 33 7.83 1.30 -8.38
N ASN A 34 8.24 1.26 -9.65
CA ASN A 34 7.69 0.33 -10.61
C ASN A 34 7.96 -1.13 -10.22
N VAL A 35 9.18 -1.44 -9.74
CA VAL A 35 9.52 -2.78 -9.23
C VAL A 35 8.70 -3.13 -8.00
N LEU A 36 8.55 -2.21 -7.04
CA LEU A 36 7.73 -2.42 -5.85
C LEU A 36 6.28 -2.77 -6.21
N LEU A 37 5.66 -1.99 -7.10
CA LEU A 37 4.26 -2.22 -7.46
C LEU A 37 4.07 -3.50 -8.27
N ALA A 38 5.03 -3.89 -9.13
CA ALA A 38 5.02 -5.19 -9.80
C ALA A 38 5.18 -6.36 -8.82
N LEU A 39 6.02 -6.20 -7.78
CA LEU A 39 6.16 -7.19 -6.72
C LEU A 39 4.86 -7.33 -5.93
N LEU A 40 4.20 -6.22 -5.57
CA LEU A 40 2.92 -6.23 -4.86
C LEU A 40 1.83 -6.93 -5.67
N ASP A 41 1.72 -6.62 -6.98
CA ASP A 41 0.76 -7.28 -7.88
C ASP A 41 0.94 -8.80 -7.89
N ARG A 42 2.19 -9.27 -7.94
CA ARG A 42 2.52 -10.69 -7.86
C ARG A 42 2.14 -11.28 -6.49
N LEU A 43 2.57 -10.64 -5.40
CA LEU A 43 2.36 -11.15 -4.04
C LEU A 43 0.87 -11.22 -3.68
N PHE A 44 0.04 -10.32 -4.19
CA PHE A 44 -1.40 -10.38 -3.95
C PHE A 44 -2.08 -11.57 -4.65
N GLY A 45 -1.45 -12.18 -5.66
CA GLY A 45 -1.89 -13.44 -6.25
C GLY A 45 -1.41 -14.68 -5.49
N GLU A 46 -0.35 -14.55 -4.70
CA GLU A 46 0.32 -15.68 -4.01
C GLU A 46 -0.04 -15.76 -2.52
N LEU A 47 -0.34 -14.64 -1.88
CA LEU A 47 -0.55 -14.53 -0.43
C LEU A 47 -2.01 -14.15 -0.09
N PRO A 48 -2.53 -14.60 1.07
CA PRO A 48 -3.87 -14.24 1.55
C PRO A 48 -3.89 -12.81 2.10
N VAL A 49 -3.83 -11.82 1.21
CA VAL A 49 -3.86 -10.38 1.54
C VAL A 49 -5.27 -9.81 1.35
N ASP A 50 -5.73 -8.95 2.26
CA ASP A 50 -6.96 -8.16 2.05
C ASP A 50 -6.64 -6.91 1.22
N PRO A 51 -7.06 -6.83 -0.06
CA PRO A 51 -6.77 -5.67 -0.90
C PRO A 51 -7.42 -4.37 -0.44
N ARG A 52 -8.41 -4.46 0.45
CA ARG A 52 -9.11 -3.27 0.95
C ARG A 52 -8.31 -2.53 2.02
N LEU A 53 -7.23 -3.13 2.54
CA LEU A 53 -6.41 -2.57 3.62
C LEU A 53 -4.92 -2.75 3.33
N ILE A 54 -4.44 -2.09 2.28
CA ILE A 54 -3.01 -1.94 2.03
C ILE A 54 -2.53 -0.62 2.65
N VAL A 55 -1.56 -0.71 3.56
CA VAL A 55 -0.97 0.44 4.26
C VAL A 55 0.42 0.70 3.71
N LEU A 56 0.68 1.93 3.28
CA LEU A 56 1.99 2.37 2.81
C LEU A 56 2.60 3.32 3.84
N ALA A 57 3.79 3.01 4.32
CA ALA A 57 4.53 3.85 5.26
C ALA A 57 5.98 4.03 4.78
N GLY A 58 6.54 5.20 5.04
CA GLY A 58 7.92 5.50 4.65
C GLY A 58 8.47 6.71 5.38
N ALA A 59 9.79 6.71 5.62
CA ALA A 59 10.50 7.80 6.29
C ALA A 59 11.63 8.34 5.40
N SER A 60 11.99 9.62 5.57
CA SER A 60 13.07 10.26 4.79
C SER A 60 12.81 10.11 3.28
N MET A 61 13.74 9.56 2.49
CA MET A 61 13.53 9.23 1.07
C MET A 61 12.26 8.40 0.84
N GLY A 62 11.94 7.48 1.76
CA GLY A 62 10.73 6.66 1.71
C GLY A 62 9.44 7.45 1.91
N ALA A 63 9.47 8.61 2.59
CA ALA A 63 8.30 9.48 2.71
C ALA A 63 7.98 10.18 1.39
N TYR A 64 8.99 10.57 0.61
CA TYR A 64 8.78 11.07 -0.76
C TYR A 64 8.16 10.01 -1.66
N ALA A 65 8.69 8.78 -1.62
CA ALA A 65 8.12 7.65 -2.36
C ALA A 65 6.68 7.35 -1.92
N THR A 66 6.37 7.47 -0.63
CA THR A 66 5.00 7.30 -0.10
C THR A 66 4.08 8.34 -0.71
N TRP A 67 4.42 9.63 -0.65
CA TRP A 67 3.60 10.69 -1.25
C TRP A 67 3.39 10.49 -2.75
N ASP A 68 4.45 10.14 -3.47
CA ASP A 68 4.42 9.96 -4.92
C ASP A 68 3.55 8.76 -5.34
N LEU A 69 3.64 7.64 -4.61
CA LEU A 69 2.80 6.46 -4.83
C LEU A 69 1.32 6.72 -4.49
N LEU A 70 1.01 7.49 -3.46
CA LEU A 70 -0.37 7.86 -3.15
C LEU A 70 -1.02 8.71 -4.26
N VAL A 71 -0.22 9.49 -4.98
CA VAL A 71 -0.68 10.32 -6.11
C VAL A 71 -0.81 9.51 -7.40
N HIS A 72 0.15 8.64 -7.68
CA HIS A 72 0.25 7.93 -8.97
C HIS A 72 -0.37 6.54 -8.97
N ALA A 73 -0.64 5.96 -7.79
CA ALA A 73 -1.36 4.71 -7.60
C ALA A 73 -2.46 4.84 -6.53
N PRO A 74 -3.39 5.82 -6.64
CA PRO A 74 -4.30 6.19 -5.56
C PRO A 74 -5.24 5.06 -5.12
N ALA A 75 -5.64 4.18 -6.05
CA ALA A 75 -6.52 3.04 -5.76
C ALA A 75 -5.82 1.86 -5.07
N MET A 76 -4.48 1.87 -4.95
CA MET A 76 -3.72 0.75 -4.40
C MET A 76 -3.68 0.76 -2.87
N PHE A 77 -3.72 1.94 -2.25
CA PHE A 77 -3.44 2.09 -0.83
C PHE A 77 -4.65 2.66 -0.11
N ALA A 78 -5.04 2.01 0.99
CA ALA A 78 -6.11 2.48 1.86
C ALA A 78 -5.61 3.57 2.82
N VAL A 79 -4.36 3.46 3.28
CA VAL A 79 -3.73 4.38 4.23
C VAL A 79 -2.29 4.68 3.83
N GLY A 80 -1.90 5.95 3.94
CA GLY A 80 -0.52 6.43 3.78
C GLY A 80 0.03 7.05 5.07
N ILE A 81 1.27 6.71 5.43
CA ILE A 81 1.99 7.22 6.61
C ILE A 81 3.40 7.72 6.22
N PRO A 82 3.50 8.90 5.59
CA PRO A 82 4.78 9.49 5.25
C PRO A 82 5.38 10.26 6.46
N SER A 83 6.67 10.04 6.75
CA SER A 83 7.38 10.73 7.84
C SER A 83 8.63 11.46 7.35
N SER A 84 8.74 12.76 7.64
CA SER A 84 9.92 13.57 7.30
C SER A 84 10.26 13.58 5.79
N GLY A 85 9.29 13.91 4.94
CA GLY A 85 9.47 14.03 3.49
C GLY A 85 8.56 15.09 2.87
N GLY A 86 8.34 15.00 1.55
CA GLY A 86 7.48 15.95 0.83
C GLY A 86 6.89 15.36 -0.46
N GLY A 87 5.91 16.06 -1.03
CA GLY A 87 5.24 15.70 -2.28
C GLY A 87 4.71 16.93 -3.00
N ASP A 88 4.30 16.78 -4.27
CA ASP A 88 3.73 17.88 -5.05
C ASP A 88 2.30 18.20 -4.58
N THR A 89 2.14 19.33 -3.90
CA THR A 89 0.85 19.78 -3.36
C THR A 89 -0.19 20.05 -4.46
N LYS A 90 0.23 20.32 -5.70
CA LYS A 90 -0.71 20.48 -6.84
C LYS A 90 -1.41 19.17 -7.19
N LEU A 91 -0.81 18.04 -6.82
CA LEU A 91 -1.36 16.71 -7.09
C LEU A 91 -2.10 16.12 -5.89
N ALA A 92 -2.13 16.80 -4.75
CA ALA A 92 -2.73 16.29 -3.50
C ALA A 92 -4.19 15.85 -3.68
N ALA A 93 -4.96 16.53 -4.53
CA ALA A 93 -6.36 16.19 -4.82
C ALA A 93 -6.55 14.81 -5.49
N ARG A 94 -5.47 14.17 -5.97
CA ARG A 94 -5.51 12.81 -6.54
C ARG A 94 -5.45 11.72 -5.48
N ILE A 95 -5.02 12.05 -4.26
CA ILE A 95 -4.86 11.09 -3.18
C ILE A 95 -6.24 10.68 -2.67
N THR A 96 -6.54 9.39 -2.73
CA THR A 96 -7.79 8.81 -2.21
C THR A 96 -7.61 8.08 -0.88
N ALA A 97 -6.36 7.78 -0.51
CA ALA A 97 -6.02 7.14 0.75
C ALA A 97 -6.26 8.09 1.94
N ARG A 98 -6.53 7.50 3.11
CA ARG A 98 -6.44 8.26 4.37
C ARG A 98 -4.97 8.49 4.70
N VAL A 99 -4.61 9.69 5.17
CA VAL A 99 -3.21 10.02 5.44
C VAL A 99 -3.01 10.39 6.91
N TRP A 100 -1.96 9.84 7.52
CA TRP A 100 -1.41 10.28 8.81
C TRP A 100 0.03 10.73 8.60
N ALA A 101 0.24 12.05 8.65
CA ALA A 101 1.52 12.70 8.36
C ALA A 101 1.81 13.81 9.38
#